data_AF-A0A842RHX9-F1
#
_entry.id   AF-A0A842RHX9-F1
#
_cell.length_a   1.000
_cell.length_b   1.000
_cell.length_c   1.000
_cell.angle_alpha   90.00
_cell.angle_beta   90.00
_cell.angle_gamma   90.00
#
_symmetry.space_group_name_H-M   'P 1'
#
loop_
_entity.id
_entity.type
_entity.pdbx_description
1 polymer ?
#
loop_
_entity_poly.entity_id
_entity_poly.type
_entity_poly.pdbx_seq_one_letter_code
_entity_poly.pdbx_strand_id
1 'polypeptide(L)'
;MPRKSSITLKVAEARQRDVGRQKACIDGLSMQQINVTTGDIVEIAGEKSIGAIVWPAYPEDQNAGLIRLDNVLRRNAGVSLGDEIKTSKADVKNGKVVTLTPFRKPVNNGPSFQNFVKRKLLGYPLIEEELILIPVLGRSRPFKVTSTLPKGIIRITEDTQIIVSDTPILITGSDLLRAFYEDTIDSGEQIQRIRKVEELAINAWPAHQTLLYDGWVLRFADGFTRRANSISPLYPSTLPLKQKLDFCRTLYTSKGLPVIFKLTSKVFPKNLDEVLAQEDYKKEAPTSVQILSSFQQFSIEPSEEISLFESLTNRWLKSFAQFQKRIKENLSSFRKILQALPFPHCFILYSQKEDVGFGLGVVQGNWLGIFNIFVHEKYRRRGIGKQLTLHLINWGEKYGATKAYLQVMEENVPALTLYNKLGFQELYYYWYRVKEIRNEKIKA
;
A
#
# COMPACT_ATOMS: atom_id res chain seq x y z
N MET A 1 34.20 35.35 15.68
CA MET A 1 34.05 34.29 14.66
C MET A 1 33.20 34.85 13.53
N PRO A 2 33.58 34.68 12.25
CA PRO A 2 32.74 35.14 11.14
C PRO A 2 31.36 34.45 11.22
N ARG A 3 30.27 35.22 11.10
CA ARG A 3 28.90 34.66 11.08
C ARG A 3 28.79 33.74 9.86
N LYS A 4 28.59 32.45 10.12
CA LYS A 4 28.28 31.43 9.11
C LYS A 4 27.11 31.93 8.26
N SER A 5 27.31 32.05 6.94
CA SER A 5 26.23 32.42 6.02
C SER A 5 25.14 31.35 6.06
N SER A 6 23.90 31.81 6.17
CA SER A 6 22.76 30.95 6.41
C SER A 6 21.53 31.52 5.74
N ILE A 7 20.65 30.65 5.27
CA ILE A 7 19.40 30.99 4.62
C ILE A 7 18.25 30.29 5.31
N THR A 8 17.09 30.92 5.36
CA THR A 8 15.84 30.30 5.82
C THR A 8 15.08 29.78 4.61
N LEU A 9 14.71 28.50 4.63
CA LEU A 9 13.98 27.84 3.55
C LEU A 9 12.77 27.10 4.11
N LYS A 10 11.70 27.05 3.33
CA LYS A 10 10.49 26.32 3.70
C LYS A 10 10.58 24.86 3.32
N VAL A 11 10.29 23.96 4.26
CA VAL A 11 10.39 22.51 4.07
C VAL A 11 9.28 22.03 3.12
N ALA A 12 9.69 21.38 2.03
CA ALA A 12 8.82 20.72 1.07
C ALA A 12 9.12 19.23 0.97
N GLU A 13 8.18 18.46 0.42
CA GLU A 13 8.32 17.01 0.28
C GLU A 13 9.29 16.64 -0.85
N ALA A 14 10.24 15.73 -0.60
CA ALA A 14 11.10 15.20 -1.65
C ALA A 14 10.32 14.39 -2.70
N ARG A 15 10.80 14.38 -3.95
CA ARG A 15 10.26 13.50 -4.99
C ARG A 15 10.71 12.06 -4.72
N GLN A 16 9.90 11.09 -5.14
CA GLN A 16 10.15 9.66 -4.95
C GLN A 16 11.56 9.21 -5.35
N ARG A 17 12.13 9.80 -6.43
CA ARG A 17 13.47 9.46 -6.93
C ARG A 17 14.63 9.88 -6.01
N ASP A 18 14.41 10.85 -5.12
CA ASP A 18 15.42 11.37 -4.20
C ASP A 18 15.34 10.77 -2.80
N VAL A 19 14.25 10.04 -2.50
CA VAL A 19 14.03 9.42 -1.18
C VAL A 19 15.13 8.41 -0.86
N GLY A 20 15.64 8.47 0.38
CA GLY A 20 16.67 7.57 0.89
C GLY A 20 18.09 7.89 0.41
N ARG A 21 18.28 9.01 -0.30
CA ARG A 21 19.60 9.44 -0.80
C ARG A 21 20.22 10.59 0.01
N GLN A 22 19.59 10.96 1.13
CA GLN A 22 20.00 12.06 2.01
C GLN A 22 20.24 13.39 1.28
N LYS A 23 19.39 13.70 0.29
CA LYS A 23 19.49 14.93 -0.49
C LYS A 23 18.66 16.06 0.11
N ALA A 24 19.23 17.25 0.08
CA ALA A 24 18.53 18.52 0.27
C ALA A 24 18.49 19.25 -1.08
N CYS A 25 17.33 19.25 -1.74
CA CYS A 25 17.18 19.96 -3.02
C CYS A 25 16.82 21.43 -2.76
N ILE A 26 17.70 22.34 -3.18
CA ILE A 26 17.56 23.80 -3.01
C ILE A 26 17.89 24.53 -4.32
N ASP A 27 17.38 25.74 -4.52
CA ASP A 27 17.58 26.50 -5.75
C ASP A 27 19.00 27.12 -5.84
N GLY A 28 19.37 27.56 -7.04
CA GLY A 28 20.70 28.09 -7.31
C GLY A 28 21.05 29.35 -6.52
N LEU A 29 20.09 30.26 -6.29
CA LEU A 29 20.33 31.48 -5.51
C LEU A 29 20.57 31.12 -4.05
N SER A 30 19.79 30.18 -3.50
CA SER A 30 19.98 29.67 -2.15
C SER A 30 21.35 29.03 -1.96
N MET A 31 21.83 28.24 -2.93
CA MET A 31 23.17 27.66 -2.90
C MET A 31 24.27 28.74 -2.89
N GLN A 32 24.13 29.77 -3.72
CA GLN A 32 25.08 30.88 -3.80
C GLN A 32 25.16 31.65 -2.48
N GLN A 33 24.01 31.94 -1.84
CA GLN A 33 23.95 32.70 -0.58
C GLN A 33 24.69 32.02 0.57
N ILE A 34 24.67 30.67 0.63
CA ILE A 34 25.38 29.91 1.66
C ILE A 34 26.73 29.34 1.18
N ASN A 35 27.18 29.72 -0.02
CA ASN A 35 28.45 29.32 -0.63
C ASN A 35 28.67 27.78 -0.71
N VAL A 36 27.66 27.09 -1.25
CA VAL A 36 27.69 25.63 -1.49
C VAL A 36 27.44 25.30 -2.96
N THR A 37 27.89 24.12 -3.38
CA THR A 37 27.62 23.56 -4.71
C THR A 37 27.02 22.16 -4.61
N THR A 38 26.61 21.57 -5.73
CA THR A 38 26.06 20.21 -5.75
C THR A 38 27.07 19.21 -5.19
N GLY A 39 26.64 18.38 -4.24
CA GLY A 39 27.50 17.40 -3.58
C GLY A 39 28.18 17.90 -2.30
N ASP A 40 28.18 19.21 -2.03
CA ASP A 40 28.54 19.74 -0.71
C ASP A 40 27.52 19.25 0.33
N ILE A 41 27.88 19.32 1.61
CA ILE A 41 26.99 18.96 2.72
C ILE A 41 26.55 20.25 3.41
N VAL A 42 25.24 20.38 3.61
CA VAL A 42 24.61 21.44 4.41
C VAL A 42 24.17 20.90 5.76
N GLU A 43 24.21 21.77 6.75
CA GLU A 43 23.59 21.57 8.05
C GLU A 43 22.16 22.12 8.00
N ILE A 44 21.21 21.26 8.35
CA ILE A 44 19.80 21.58 8.53
C ILE A 44 19.56 21.72 10.04
N ALA A 45 19.22 22.91 10.50
CA ALA A 45 18.94 23.19 11.90
C ALA A 45 17.43 23.10 12.18
N GLY A 46 16.98 21.96 12.71
CA GLY A 46 15.64 21.76 13.28
C GLY A 46 15.67 21.70 14.80
N GLU A 47 14.85 20.83 15.41
CA GLU A 47 15.02 20.44 16.82
C GLU A 47 16.41 19.81 17.06
N LYS A 48 16.93 19.13 16.03
CA LYS A 48 18.28 18.60 15.98
C LYS A 48 18.96 19.07 14.70
N SER A 49 20.26 19.37 14.78
CA SER A 49 21.09 19.62 13.60
C SER A 49 21.45 18.31 12.91
N ILE A 50 21.25 18.23 11.59
CA ILE A 50 21.65 17.08 10.78
C ILE A 50 22.38 17.52 9.51
N GLY A 51 23.12 16.60 8.88
CA GLY A 51 23.76 16.82 7.59
C GLY A 51 22.94 16.28 6.42
N ALA A 52 22.94 16.98 5.29
CA ALA A 52 22.36 16.50 4.03
C ALA A 52 23.19 16.95 2.82
N ILE A 53 23.14 16.16 1.74
CA ILE A 53 23.87 16.44 0.50
C ILE A 53 23.09 17.45 -0.34
N VAL A 54 23.72 18.56 -0.71
CA VAL A 54 23.14 19.58 -1.57
C VAL A 54 22.88 19.01 -2.96
N TRP A 55 21.66 19.23 -3.45
CA TRP A 55 21.23 18.83 -4.78
C TRP A 55 20.46 19.96 -5.46
N PRO A 56 20.52 20.11 -6.80
CA PRO A 56 19.75 21.14 -7.49
C PRO A 56 18.24 20.97 -7.31
N ALA A 57 17.54 22.07 -7.07
CA ALA A 57 16.09 22.14 -7.15
C ALA A 57 15.57 21.81 -8.55
N TYR A 58 14.31 21.38 -8.61
CA TYR A 58 13.62 21.14 -9.88
C TYR A 58 13.34 22.46 -10.61
N PRO A 59 13.21 22.45 -11.94
CA PRO A 59 12.93 23.66 -12.71
C PRO A 59 11.75 24.48 -12.18
N GLU A 60 10.69 23.79 -11.73
CA GLU A 60 9.49 24.40 -11.16
C GLU A 60 9.67 25.02 -9.76
N ASP A 61 10.72 24.63 -9.03
CA ASP A 61 10.99 25.09 -7.65
C ASP A 61 12.08 26.19 -7.61
N GLN A 62 12.57 26.64 -8.77
CA GLN A 62 13.59 27.68 -8.83
C GLN A 62 13.10 28.98 -8.20
N ASN A 63 13.92 29.57 -7.33
CA ASN A 63 13.63 30.80 -6.58
C ASN A 63 12.40 30.73 -5.66
N ALA A 64 11.88 29.54 -5.36
CA ALA A 64 10.70 29.37 -4.52
C ALA A 64 10.99 29.46 -3.00
N GLY A 65 12.27 29.57 -2.60
CA GLY A 65 12.67 29.57 -1.19
C GLY A 65 12.38 28.24 -0.49
N LEU A 66 12.45 27.13 -1.23
CA LEU A 66 12.12 25.79 -0.74
C LEU A 66 13.36 24.94 -0.51
N ILE A 67 13.26 24.05 0.47
CA ILE A 67 14.17 22.92 0.66
C ILE A 67 13.36 21.64 0.66
N ARG A 68 13.57 20.79 -0.35
CA ARG A 68 12.92 19.48 -0.38
C ARG A 68 13.73 18.45 0.41
N LEU A 69 13.08 17.84 1.39
CA LEU A 69 13.66 16.83 2.28
C LEU A 69 12.79 15.57 2.27
N ASP A 70 13.45 14.41 2.29
CA ASP A 70 12.73 13.15 2.48
C ASP A 70 12.25 13.01 3.94
N ASN A 71 11.39 12.02 4.17
CA ASN A 71 10.81 11.80 5.49
C ASN A 71 11.82 11.34 6.54
N VAL A 72 12.96 10.75 6.15
CA VAL A 72 14.00 10.33 7.10
C VAL A 72 14.78 11.55 7.59
N LEU A 73 15.23 12.43 6.68
CA LEU A 73 15.91 13.66 7.03
C LEU A 73 15.01 14.55 7.89
N ARG A 74 13.74 14.73 7.50
CA ARG A 74 12.79 15.53 8.30
C ARG A 74 12.63 15.00 9.73
N ARG A 75 12.53 13.68 9.90
CA ARG A 75 12.44 13.06 11.22
C ARG A 75 13.73 13.23 12.03
N ASN A 76 14.89 13.01 11.41
CA ASN A 76 16.17 13.14 12.11
C ASN A 76 16.39 14.58 12.57
N ALA A 77 15.96 15.57 11.77
CA ALA A 77 15.99 16.98 12.14
C ALA A 77 14.88 17.41 13.12
N GLY A 78 13.79 16.64 13.22
CA GLY A 78 12.61 17.01 14.00
C GLY A 78 11.80 18.15 13.34
N VAL A 79 11.60 18.10 12.03
CA VAL A 79 10.89 19.15 11.27
C VAL A 79 9.72 18.60 10.45
N SER A 80 8.70 19.41 10.24
CA SER A 80 7.46 19.10 9.50
C SER A 80 7.42 19.77 8.13
N LEU A 81 6.47 19.35 7.28
CA LEU A 81 6.25 20.02 5.99
C LEU A 81 5.67 21.42 6.24
N GLY A 82 6.21 22.42 5.55
CA GLY A 82 5.80 23.81 5.69
C GLY A 82 6.56 24.60 6.76
N ASP A 83 7.36 23.94 7.61
CA ASP A 83 8.22 24.62 8.58
C ASP A 83 9.29 25.45 7.85
N GLU A 84 9.69 26.56 8.46
CA GLU A 84 10.82 27.36 8.00
C GLU A 84 12.07 26.97 8.79
N ILE A 85 13.10 26.51 8.08
CA ILE A 85 14.33 26.00 8.69
C ILE A 85 15.54 26.78 8.22
N LYS A 86 16.50 26.94 9.13
CA LYS A 86 17.77 27.58 8.82
C LYS A 86 18.74 26.54 8.26
N THR A 87 19.29 26.82 7.10
CA THR A 87 20.25 25.97 6.40
C THR A 87 21.56 26.72 6.18
N SER A 88 22.70 26.04 6.35
CA SER A 88 24.04 26.63 6.14
C SER A 88 25.05 25.56 5.74
N LYS A 89 26.22 25.93 5.21
CA LYS A 89 27.28 24.96 4.87
C LYS A 89 27.74 24.18 6.11
N ALA A 90 27.70 22.85 6.12
CA ALA A 90 28.08 22.09 7.31
C ALA A 90 29.59 22.18 7.62
N ASP A 91 29.95 22.13 8.91
CA ASP A 91 31.33 21.81 9.33
C ASP A 91 31.46 20.29 9.36
N VAL A 92 32.06 19.72 8.31
CA VAL A 92 32.10 18.27 8.09
C VAL A 92 33.49 17.73 8.34
N LYS A 93 33.57 16.70 9.17
CA LYS A 93 34.81 15.97 9.46
C LYS A 93 34.79 14.60 8.79
N ASN A 94 35.94 14.05 8.43
CA ASN A 94 35.99 12.66 7.95
C ASN A 94 35.76 11.71 9.13
N GLY A 95 34.83 10.77 8.98
CA GLY A 95 34.56 9.74 9.98
C GLY A 95 35.73 8.76 10.09
N LYS A 96 36.19 8.49 11.31
CA LYS A 96 37.17 7.44 11.61
C LYS A 96 36.48 6.15 12.02
N VAL A 97 35.53 6.25 12.95
CA VAL A 97 34.76 5.10 13.45
C VAL A 97 33.30 5.48 13.56
N VAL A 98 32.42 4.60 13.06
CA VAL A 98 30.96 4.76 13.16
C VAL A 98 30.35 3.47 13.63
N THR A 99 29.57 3.54 14.70
CA THR A 99 28.82 2.40 15.22
C THR A 99 27.36 2.54 14.83
N LEU A 100 26.85 1.52 14.15
CA LEU A 100 25.48 1.38 13.72
C LEU A 100 24.81 0.28 14.52
N THR A 101 23.65 0.58 15.12
CA THR A 101 22.88 -0.43 15.83
C THR A 101 21.59 -0.74 15.05
N PRO A 102 21.38 -2.01 14.66
CA PRO A 102 20.17 -2.40 13.96
C PRO A 102 18.97 -2.47 14.90
N PHE A 103 17.77 -2.39 14.34
CA PHE A 103 16.52 -2.57 15.09
C PHE A 103 16.03 -4.02 15.11
N ARG A 104 16.67 -4.90 14.33
CA ARG A 104 16.44 -6.34 14.33
C ARG A 104 17.76 -7.06 14.24
N LYS A 105 17.84 -8.26 14.81
CA LYS A 105 19.05 -9.08 14.75
C LYS A 105 19.41 -9.36 13.27
N PRO A 106 20.58 -8.93 12.80
CA PRO A 106 21.02 -9.17 11.43
C PRO A 106 21.42 -10.64 11.24
N VAL A 107 21.24 -11.16 10.02
CA VAL A 107 21.53 -12.56 9.66
C VAL A 107 23.04 -12.83 9.65
N ASN A 108 23.85 -11.81 9.30
CA ASN A 108 25.30 -11.85 9.34
C ASN A 108 25.84 -10.44 9.62
N ASN A 109 26.73 -10.32 10.60
CA ASN A 109 27.36 -9.07 11.04
C ASN A 109 28.89 -9.07 10.92
N GLY A 110 29.46 -10.08 10.26
CA GLY A 110 30.90 -10.19 10.08
C GLY A 110 31.50 -9.08 9.22
N PRO A 111 32.84 -9.04 9.10
CA PRO A 111 33.57 -7.98 8.39
C PRO A 111 33.07 -7.72 6.96
N SER A 112 32.64 -8.76 6.24
CA SER A 112 32.08 -8.63 4.89
C SER A 112 30.80 -7.80 4.85
N PHE A 113 29.92 -7.93 5.85
CA PHE A 113 28.70 -7.14 5.95
C PHE A 113 29.00 -5.68 6.32
N GLN A 114 29.91 -5.46 7.27
CA GLN A 114 30.34 -4.10 7.64
C GLN A 114 30.96 -3.36 6.45
N ASN A 115 31.80 -4.04 5.65
CA ASN A 115 32.33 -3.51 4.40
C ASN A 115 31.24 -3.26 3.35
N PHE A 116 30.23 -4.12 3.24
CA PHE A 116 29.07 -3.87 2.39
C PHE A 116 28.33 -2.59 2.79
N VAL A 117 28.09 -2.41 4.09
CA VAL A 117 27.44 -1.20 4.63
C VAL A 117 28.29 0.05 4.36
N LYS A 118 29.61 -0.02 4.58
CA LYS A 118 30.55 1.08 4.27
C LYS A 118 30.42 1.52 2.81
N ARG A 119 30.44 0.58 1.86
CA ARG A 119 30.28 0.88 0.43
C ARG A 119 28.95 1.55 0.09
N LYS A 120 27.88 1.24 0.83
CA LYS A 120 26.56 1.88 0.62
C LYS A 120 26.47 3.28 1.21
N LEU A 121 27.25 3.59 2.23
CA LEU A 121 27.26 4.88 2.91
C LEU A 121 28.40 5.80 2.46
N LEU A 122 29.28 5.34 1.57
CA LEU A 122 30.45 6.11 1.14
C LEU A 122 30.03 7.49 0.62
N GLY A 123 30.64 8.53 1.20
CA GLY A 123 30.37 9.92 0.88
C GLY A 123 29.15 10.54 1.56
N TYR A 124 28.32 9.76 2.28
CA TYR A 124 27.13 10.27 2.96
C TYR A 124 27.51 10.98 4.28
N PRO A 125 26.81 12.07 4.64
CA PRO A 125 26.91 12.66 5.96
C PRO A 125 26.22 11.78 7.00
N LEU A 126 26.79 11.65 8.19
CA LEU A 126 26.12 11.04 9.34
C LEU A 126 26.33 11.86 10.62
N ILE A 127 25.40 11.74 11.56
CA ILE A 127 25.48 12.28 12.91
C ILE A 127 24.91 11.30 13.94
N GLU A 128 25.37 11.37 15.19
CA GLU A 128 24.88 10.54 16.28
C GLU A 128 23.38 10.71 16.53
N GLU A 129 22.76 9.63 17.02
CA GLU A 129 21.34 9.53 17.34
C GLU A 129 20.39 9.61 16.14
N GLU A 130 20.91 9.77 14.93
CA GLU A 130 20.12 9.74 13.71
C GLU A 130 19.77 8.32 13.26
N LEU A 131 18.79 8.23 12.39
CA LEU A 131 18.28 6.99 11.83
C LEU A 131 18.52 6.94 10.32
N ILE A 132 19.06 5.81 9.82
CA ILE A 132 19.44 5.65 8.41
C ILE A 132 18.91 4.36 7.78
N LEU A 133 18.64 4.44 6.47
CA LEU A 133 18.20 3.38 5.56
C LEU A 133 19.37 2.81 4.78
N ILE A 134 19.68 1.54 5.01
CA ILE A 134 20.67 0.82 4.22
C ILE A 134 19.97 -0.26 3.39
N PRO A 135 20.05 -0.22 2.04
CA PRO A 135 19.53 -1.29 1.18
C PRO A 135 20.34 -2.58 1.35
N VAL A 136 19.70 -3.63 1.88
CA VAL A 136 20.26 -4.98 2.06
C VAL A 136 19.35 -5.97 1.34
N LEU A 137 19.89 -6.70 0.35
CA LEU A 137 19.16 -7.72 -0.44
C LEU A 137 17.83 -7.19 -1.02
N GLY A 138 17.85 -6.00 -1.60
CA GLY A 138 16.67 -5.38 -2.22
C GLY A 138 15.66 -4.77 -1.25
N ARG A 139 15.95 -4.74 0.07
CA ARG A 139 15.09 -4.09 1.08
C ARG A 139 15.88 -3.08 1.90
N SER A 140 15.29 -1.92 2.17
CA SER A 140 15.91 -0.91 3.04
C SER A 140 15.75 -1.30 4.51
N ARG A 141 16.86 -1.29 5.26
CA ARG A 141 16.92 -1.76 6.64
C ARG A 141 17.28 -0.64 7.63
N PRO A 142 16.66 -0.65 8.83
CA PRO A 142 16.88 0.34 9.88
C PRO A 142 18.19 0.17 10.60
N PHE A 143 18.92 1.28 10.71
CA PHE A 143 20.01 1.42 11.64
C PHE A 143 19.92 2.77 12.34
N LYS A 144 20.28 2.78 13.61
CA LYS A 144 20.54 4.00 14.36
C LYS A 144 22.04 4.22 14.41
N VAL A 145 22.50 5.44 14.17
CA VAL A 145 23.89 5.82 14.39
C VAL A 145 24.07 6.05 15.88
N THR A 146 24.68 5.09 16.57
CA THR A 146 24.81 5.16 18.04
C THR A 146 26.07 5.87 18.48
N SER A 147 27.12 5.87 17.65
CA SER A 147 28.31 6.67 17.93
C SER A 147 29.09 7.03 16.67
N THR A 148 29.70 8.21 16.66
CA THR A 148 30.64 8.65 15.63
C THR A 148 31.93 9.17 16.28
N LEU A 149 33.06 8.94 15.60
CA LEU A 149 34.35 9.52 15.93
C LEU A 149 34.93 10.14 14.65
N PRO A 150 35.22 11.46 14.60
CA PRO A 150 34.92 12.46 15.63
C PRO A 150 33.42 12.71 15.82
N LYS A 151 33.07 13.43 16.89
CA LYS A 151 31.70 13.90 17.15
C LYS A 151 31.32 15.04 16.18
N GLY A 152 30.02 15.18 15.93
CA GLY A 152 29.45 16.15 14.99
C GLY A 152 29.07 15.51 13.65
N ILE A 153 28.76 16.34 12.65
CA ILE A 153 28.47 15.86 11.29
C ILE A 153 29.76 15.33 10.67
N ILE A 154 29.76 14.04 10.37
CA ILE A 154 30.89 13.37 9.71
C ILE A 154 30.53 12.95 8.29
N ARG A 155 31.52 12.79 7.42
CA ARG A 155 31.38 12.15 6.12
C ARG A 155 32.05 10.78 6.15
N ILE A 156 31.37 9.77 5.62
CA ILE A 156 31.95 8.43 5.47
C ILE A 156 32.94 8.44 4.30
N THR A 157 34.16 8.00 4.57
CA THR A 157 35.25 7.85 3.59
C THR A 157 35.72 6.39 3.55
N GLU A 158 36.67 6.08 2.67
CA GLU A 158 37.25 4.73 2.60
C GLU A 158 37.98 4.33 3.88
N ASP A 159 38.54 5.32 4.60
CA ASP A 159 39.24 5.12 5.87
C ASP A 159 38.30 4.98 7.08
N THR A 160 36.99 5.16 6.88
CA THR A 160 36.01 5.01 7.97
C THR A 160 35.79 3.54 8.30
N GLN A 161 36.00 3.17 9.56
CA GLN A 161 35.61 1.88 10.09
C GLN A 161 34.12 1.89 10.47
N ILE A 162 33.33 1.02 9.84
CA ILE A 162 31.93 0.78 10.21
C ILE A 162 31.88 -0.41 11.16
N ILE A 163 31.26 -0.23 12.33
CA ILE A 163 30.97 -1.29 13.29
C ILE A 163 29.45 -1.46 13.33
N VAL A 164 28.96 -2.67 13.12
CA VAL A 164 27.52 -2.98 13.28
C VAL A 164 27.35 -3.78 14.57
N SER A 165 26.57 -3.26 15.50
CA SER A 165 26.27 -3.94 16.77
C SER A 165 25.46 -5.21 16.53
N ASP A 166 25.79 -6.28 17.27
CA ASP A 166 25.03 -7.54 17.29
C ASP A 166 23.77 -7.46 18.17
N THR A 167 23.76 -6.54 19.13
CA THR A 167 22.64 -6.33 20.03
C THR A 167 21.69 -5.32 19.41
N PRO A 168 20.46 -5.71 19.03
CA PRO A 168 19.50 -4.76 18.49
C PRO A 168 19.01 -3.80 19.58
N ILE A 169 18.56 -2.62 19.18
CA ILE A 169 17.90 -1.69 20.10
C ILE A 169 16.63 -2.35 20.63
N LEU A 170 16.54 -2.54 21.96
CA LEU A 170 15.32 -2.96 22.62
C LEU A 170 14.28 -1.86 22.48
N ILE A 171 13.18 -2.19 21.82
CA ILE A 171 12.10 -1.27 21.55
C ILE A 171 11.24 -1.19 22.82
N THR A 172 11.29 -0.06 23.54
CA THR A 172 10.41 0.21 24.68
C THR A 172 9.66 1.53 24.47
N GLY A 173 8.35 1.52 24.75
CA GLY A 173 7.44 2.65 24.50
C GLY A 173 6.80 2.69 23.10
N SER A 174 5.96 3.71 22.85
CA SER A 174 5.10 3.85 21.66
C SER A 174 5.81 4.18 20.34
N ASP A 175 7.09 4.60 20.30
CA ASP A 175 7.60 5.35 19.12
C ASP A 175 8.88 4.83 18.43
N LEU A 176 9.52 3.77 18.94
CA LEU A 176 10.61 3.05 18.23
C LEU A 176 10.07 1.88 17.36
N LEU A 177 8.82 1.45 17.57
CA LEU A 177 8.13 0.36 16.85
C LEU A 177 7.57 0.80 15.47
N ARG A 178 7.20 2.07 15.37
CA ARG A 178 6.86 2.82 14.15
C ARG A 178 8.09 3.24 13.37
N ALA A 179 9.26 3.24 14.01
CA ALA A 179 10.52 3.38 13.31
C ALA A 179 10.60 2.23 12.30
N PHE A 180 10.47 2.63 11.03
CA PHE A 180 11.19 2.08 9.90
C PHE A 180 10.50 1.06 9.00
N TYR A 181 9.55 0.25 9.48
CA TYR A 181 9.09 -0.89 8.69
C TYR A 181 7.90 -0.65 7.75
N GLU A 182 7.22 0.51 7.81
CA GLU A 182 6.10 0.80 6.90
C GLU A 182 6.39 1.81 5.77
N ASP A 183 7.28 2.81 5.94
CA ASP A 183 6.84 4.13 5.48
C ASP A 183 7.73 4.99 4.57
N THR A 184 8.86 4.54 4.02
CA THR A 184 9.68 5.48 3.22
C THR A 184 10.04 5.04 1.79
N ILE A 185 10.15 3.74 1.48
CA ILE A 185 10.34 3.28 0.09
C ILE A 185 9.26 2.26 -0.32
N ASP A 186 8.69 1.53 0.66
CA ASP A 186 7.66 0.50 0.46
C ASP A 186 6.23 1.08 0.43
N SER A 187 5.94 2.23 1.07
CA SER A 187 4.57 2.78 1.05
C SER A 187 4.11 3.18 -0.35
N GLY A 188 4.99 3.74 -1.20
CA GLY A 188 4.67 4.05 -2.59
C GLY A 188 4.40 2.80 -3.43
N GLU A 189 5.29 1.79 -3.34
CA GLU A 189 5.14 0.52 -4.07
C GLU A 189 3.96 -0.30 -3.55
N GLN A 190 3.78 -0.39 -2.23
CA GLN A 190 2.67 -1.06 -1.60
C GLN A 190 1.34 -0.34 -1.88
N ILE A 191 1.26 0.99 -1.82
CA ILE A 191 0.07 1.75 -2.23
C ILE A 191 -0.23 1.49 -3.70
N GLN A 192 0.78 1.51 -4.58
CA GLN A 192 0.61 1.18 -5.99
C GLN A 192 0.13 -0.26 -6.18
N ARG A 193 0.63 -1.21 -5.40
CA ARG A 193 0.25 -2.62 -5.46
C ARG A 193 -1.17 -2.86 -4.93
N ILE A 194 -1.54 -2.24 -3.81
CA ILE A 194 -2.90 -2.23 -3.26
C ILE A 194 -3.85 -1.63 -4.30
N ARG A 195 -3.52 -0.45 -4.81
CA ARG A 195 -4.30 0.25 -5.84
C ARG A 195 -4.47 -0.62 -7.08
N LYS A 196 -3.40 -1.26 -7.56
CA LYS A 196 -3.45 -2.16 -8.71
C LYS A 196 -4.41 -3.32 -8.47
N VAL A 197 -4.36 -3.97 -7.31
CA VAL A 197 -5.27 -5.08 -6.97
C VAL A 197 -6.70 -4.58 -6.78
N GLU A 198 -6.92 -3.39 -6.23
CA GLU A 198 -8.25 -2.78 -6.13
C GLU A 198 -8.82 -2.43 -7.51
N GLU A 199 -8.02 -1.89 -8.44
CA GLU A 199 -8.41 -1.64 -9.83
C GLU A 199 -8.83 -2.94 -10.54
N LEU A 200 -8.02 -4.00 -10.40
CA LEU A 200 -8.33 -5.33 -10.92
C LEU A 200 -9.66 -5.85 -10.34
N ALA A 201 -9.86 -5.70 -9.03
CA ALA A 201 -11.07 -6.15 -8.34
C ALA A 201 -12.32 -5.38 -8.76
N ILE A 202 -12.20 -4.07 -8.98
CA ILE A 202 -13.30 -3.21 -9.46
C ILE A 202 -13.72 -3.63 -10.87
N ASN A 203 -12.75 -3.87 -11.73
CA ASN A 203 -12.94 -4.31 -13.10
C ASN A 203 -13.55 -5.71 -13.21
N ALA A 204 -13.13 -6.63 -12.34
CA ALA A 204 -13.66 -7.98 -12.26
C ALA A 204 -15.04 -8.08 -11.59
N TRP A 205 -15.59 -6.95 -11.12
CA TRP A 205 -16.95 -6.88 -10.58
C TRP A 205 -17.63 -5.57 -10.97
N PRO A 206 -18.06 -5.40 -12.24
CA PRO A 206 -18.57 -4.14 -12.78
C PRO A 206 -19.76 -3.57 -12.01
N ALA A 207 -19.91 -2.25 -12.06
CA ALA A 207 -21.09 -1.54 -11.57
C ALA A 207 -21.91 -1.06 -12.77
N HIS A 208 -23.20 -0.76 -12.59
CA HIS A 208 -24.04 -0.20 -13.67
C HIS A 208 -23.57 1.21 -14.06
N GLN A 209 -23.09 1.97 -13.08
CA GLN A 209 -22.50 3.28 -13.28
C GLN A 209 -21.27 3.44 -12.38
N THR A 210 -20.22 4.05 -12.90
CA THR A 210 -19.01 4.44 -12.15
C THR A 210 -18.71 5.91 -12.40
N LEU A 211 -18.40 6.66 -11.34
CA LEU A 211 -18.01 8.07 -11.38
C LEU A 211 -16.66 8.25 -10.71
N LEU A 212 -15.71 8.89 -11.40
CA LEU A 212 -14.46 9.36 -10.80
C LEU A 212 -14.68 10.77 -10.26
N TYR A 213 -14.49 10.96 -8.96
CA TYR A 213 -14.71 12.23 -8.29
C TYR A 213 -13.54 12.54 -7.36
N ASP A 214 -12.65 13.42 -7.81
CA ASP A 214 -11.48 13.89 -7.04
C ASP A 214 -10.72 12.72 -6.39
N GLY A 215 -10.27 11.78 -7.22
CA GLY A 215 -9.54 10.59 -6.78
C GLY A 215 -10.36 9.49 -6.08
N TRP A 216 -11.65 9.69 -5.86
CA TRP A 216 -12.57 8.67 -5.34
C TRP A 216 -13.35 8.01 -6.49
N VAL A 217 -13.60 6.71 -6.38
CA VAL A 217 -14.39 5.93 -7.33
C VAL A 217 -15.74 5.64 -6.71
N LEU A 218 -16.80 6.26 -7.23
CA LEU A 218 -18.17 6.07 -6.76
C LEU A 218 -18.86 5.07 -7.69
N ARG A 219 -19.49 4.04 -7.11
CA ARG A 219 -20.05 2.92 -7.87
C ARG A 219 -21.51 2.67 -7.50
N PHE A 220 -22.33 2.40 -8.51
CA PHE A 220 -23.78 2.20 -8.38
C PHE A 220 -24.23 0.97 -9.18
N ALA A 221 -24.96 0.08 -8.52
CA ALA A 221 -25.60 -1.10 -9.09
C ALA A 221 -26.83 -1.50 -8.25
N ASP A 222 -27.79 -0.58 -8.13
CA ASP A 222 -29.11 -0.79 -7.50
C ASP A 222 -29.06 -1.39 -6.08
N GLY A 223 -28.01 -1.08 -5.30
CA GLY A 223 -27.84 -1.56 -3.92
C GLY A 223 -27.27 -2.98 -3.79
N PHE A 224 -27.03 -3.67 -4.92
CA PHE A 224 -26.51 -5.02 -4.97
C PHE A 224 -25.22 -5.14 -5.80
N THR A 225 -24.06 -5.55 -5.30
CA THR A 225 -23.61 -5.80 -3.92
C THR A 225 -22.79 -4.61 -3.41
N ARG A 226 -22.31 -4.63 -2.16
CA ARG A 226 -21.35 -3.62 -1.65
C ARG A 226 -20.15 -3.42 -2.58
N ARG A 227 -19.63 -4.48 -3.21
CA ARG A 227 -18.50 -4.40 -4.15
C ARG A 227 -18.80 -3.50 -5.36
N ALA A 228 -20.06 -3.45 -5.81
CA ALA A 228 -20.53 -2.62 -6.92
C ALA A 228 -21.32 -1.37 -6.48
N ASN A 229 -21.53 -1.19 -5.17
CA ASN A 229 -22.33 -0.12 -4.56
C ASN A 229 -21.58 0.51 -3.38
N SER A 230 -20.37 0.99 -3.62
CA SER A 230 -19.59 1.67 -2.60
C SER A 230 -18.64 2.68 -3.22
N ILE A 231 -18.14 3.56 -2.35
CA ILE A 231 -17.19 4.62 -2.63
C ILE A 231 -15.81 4.09 -2.26
N SER A 232 -14.87 4.10 -3.20
CA SER A 232 -13.49 3.67 -2.99
C SER A 232 -12.51 4.86 -3.14
N PRO A 233 -11.91 5.35 -2.04
CA PRO A 233 -10.87 6.38 -2.06
C PRO A 233 -9.52 5.81 -2.53
N LEU A 234 -9.33 5.65 -3.85
CA LEU A 234 -8.16 4.93 -4.40
C LEU A 234 -6.97 5.82 -4.78
N TYR A 235 -7.23 7.06 -5.16
CA TYR A 235 -6.22 7.99 -5.66
C TYR A 235 -6.11 9.21 -4.75
N PRO A 236 -4.98 9.96 -4.82
CA PRO A 236 -4.85 11.24 -4.14
C PRO A 236 -5.96 12.20 -4.55
N SER A 237 -6.30 13.10 -3.65
CA SER A 237 -7.42 14.02 -3.81
C SER A 237 -7.08 15.41 -3.30
N THR A 238 -7.70 16.44 -3.87
CA THR A 238 -7.36 17.84 -3.57
C THR A 238 -8.50 18.63 -2.92
N LEU A 239 -9.76 18.17 -3.04
CA LEU A 239 -10.89 18.87 -2.44
C LEU A 239 -10.93 18.67 -0.92
N PRO A 240 -11.45 19.67 -0.16
CA PRO A 240 -11.68 19.53 1.27
C PRO A 240 -12.55 18.32 1.61
N LEU A 241 -12.12 17.51 2.58
CA LEU A 241 -12.78 16.23 2.90
C LEU A 241 -14.29 16.38 3.18
N LYS A 242 -14.69 17.40 3.95
CA LYS A 242 -16.09 17.66 4.28
C LYS A 242 -16.95 17.84 3.02
N GLN A 243 -16.49 18.66 2.07
CA GLN A 243 -17.19 18.90 0.81
C GLN A 243 -17.40 17.60 0.01
N LYS A 244 -16.41 16.70 0.03
CA LYS A 244 -16.51 15.41 -0.66
C LYS A 244 -17.52 14.48 -0.02
N LEU A 245 -17.52 14.40 1.31
CA LEU A 245 -18.48 13.60 2.06
C LEU A 245 -19.90 14.08 1.81
N ASP A 246 -20.15 15.38 1.84
CA ASP A 246 -21.47 15.98 1.60
C ASP A 246 -21.95 15.72 0.16
N PHE A 247 -21.07 15.83 -0.83
CA PHE A 247 -21.38 15.47 -2.22
C PHE A 247 -21.76 13.99 -2.35
N CYS A 248 -20.95 13.09 -1.78
CA CYS A 248 -21.21 11.66 -1.84
C CYS A 248 -22.54 11.29 -1.19
N ARG A 249 -22.84 11.85 -0.01
CA ARG A 249 -24.11 11.63 0.70
C ARG A 249 -25.30 12.08 -0.13
N THR A 250 -25.24 13.29 -0.69
CA THR A 250 -26.30 13.84 -1.53
C THR A 250 -26.56 12.94 -2.74
N LEU A 251 -25.49 12.48 -3.40
CA LEU A 251 -25.59 11.66 -4.61
C LEU A 251 -26.10 10.24 -4.34
N TYR A 252 -25.68 9.59 -3.25
CA TYR A 252 -26.18 8.27 -2.89
C TYR A 252 -27.64 8.35 -2.38
N THR A 253 -27.97 9.36 -1.59
CA THR A 253 -29.33 9.57 -1.06
C THR A 253 -30.33 9.87 -2.18
N SER A 254 -29.97 10.71 -3.16
CA SER A 254 -30.85 11.00 -4.31
C SER A 254 -31.12 9.78 -5.19
N LYS A 255 -30.28 8.74 -5.09
CA LYS A 255 -30.46 7.44 -5.75
C LYS A 255 -31.16 6.40 -4.85
N GLY A 256 -31.52 6.75 -3.62
CA GLY A 256 -32.10 5.82 -2.64
C GLY A 256 -31.12 4.71 -2.20
N LEU A 257 -29.81 4.97 -2.26
CA LEU A 257 -28.78 3.98 -1.95
C LEU A 257 -28.06 4.30 -0.63
N PRO A 258 -27.73 3.28 0.18
CA PRO A 258 -26.96 3.49 1.40
C PRO A 258 -25.59 4.07 1.07
N VAL A 259 -25.10 4.97 1.93
CA VAL A 259 -23.77 5.56 1.76
C VAL A 259 -22.75 4.59 2.34
N ILE A 260 -21.98 3.94 1.46
CA ILE A 260 -21.01 2.91 1.84
C ILE A 260 -19.64 3.33 1.33
N PHE A 261 -18.66 3.37 2.23
CA PHE A 261 -17.26 3.54 1.87
C PHE A 261 -16.53 2.21 2.01
N LYS A 262 -15.76 1.82 0.99
CA LYS A 262 -14.80 0.71 1.06
C LYS A 262 -13.42 1.30 1.35
N LEU A 263 -12.86 0.98 2.50
CA LEU A 263 -11.60 1.54 2.99
C LEU A 263 -10.52 0.47 3.09
N THR A 264 -9.28 0.84 2.78
CA THR A 264 -8.10 -0.01 2.97
C THR A 264 -7.22 0.55 4.09
N SER A 265 -6.27 -0.24 4.58
CA SER A 265 -5.28 0.21 5.57
C SER A 265 -4.39 1.39 5.11
N LYS A 266 -4.38 1.71 3.81
CA LYS A 266 -3.60 2.80 3.22
C LYS A 266 -4.48 3.86 2.53
N VAL A 267 -5.70 4.06 3.05
CA VAL A 267 -6.67 5.02 2.51
C VAL A 267 -6.16 6.46 2.50
N PHE A 268 -6.62 7.25 1.50
CA PHE A 268 -6.38 8.69 1.41
C PHE A 268 -7.71 9.48 1.37
N PRO A 269 -7.86 10.55 2.16
CA PRO A 269 -6.93 11.04 3.20
C PRO A 269 -6.83 10.08 4.40
N LYS A 270 -5.70 10.11 5.11
CA LYS A 270 -5.36 9.12 6.15
C LYS A 270 -6.38 9.09 7.32
N ASN A 271 -6.98 10.22 7.66
CA ASN A 271 -7.95 10.35 8.75
C ASN A 271 -9.39 9.97 8.34
N LEU A 272 -9.64 9.51 7.11
CA LEU A 272 -10.99 9.26 6.61
C LEU A 272 -11.75 8.20 7.43
N ASP A 273 -11.09 7.12 7.85
CA ASP A 273 -11.74 6.06 8.63
C ASP A 273 -12.23 6.56 9.99
N GLU A 274 -11.44 7.43 10.64
CA GLU A 274 -11.75 8.05 11.93
C GLU A 274 -12.91 9.04 11.78
N VAL A 275 -12.88 9.89 10.75
CA VAL A 275 -13.96 10.84 10.47
C VAL A 275 -15.28 10.11 10.23
N LEU A 276 -15.28 9.05 9.42
CA LEU A 276 -16.48 8.25 9.17
C LEU A 276 -16.97 7.55 10.45
N ALA A 277 -16.06 7.09 11.32
CA ALA A 277 -16.43 6.52 12.61
C ALA A 277 -17.13 7.53 13.52
N GLN A 278 -16.62 8.77 13.59
CA GLN A 278 -17.20 9.87 14.37
C GLN A 278 -18.59 10.30 13.86
N GLU A 279 -18.88 10.02 12.59
CA GLU A 279 -20.16 10.31 11.93
C GLU A 279 -21.11 9.08 11.91
N ASP A 280 -20.92 8.13 12.81
CA ASP A 280 -21.74 6.92 13.02
C ASP A 280 -21.73 5.89 11.87
N TYR A 281 -20.74 5.93 10.97
CA TYR A 281 -20.59 4.85 10.00
C TYR A 281 -20.03 3.59 10.69
N LYS A 282 -20.78 2.50 10.62
CA LYS A 282 -20.41 1.22 11.23
C LYS A 282 -19.34 0.52 10.39
N LYS A 283 -18.30 0.02 11.06
CA LYS A 283 -17.27 -0.82 10.44
C LYS A 283 -17.81 -2.23 10.24
N GLU A 284 -17.75 -2.74 9.02
CA GLU A 284 -18.31 -4.05 8.67
C GLU A 284 -17.44 -4.83 7.67
N ALA A 285 -17.63 -6.15 7.68
CA ALA A 285 -17.03 -7.12 6.75
C ALA A 285 -15.53 -6.91 6.53
N PRO A 286 -14.71 -6.97 7.59
CA PRO A 286 -13.26 -6.92 7.45
C PRO A 286 -12.79 -8.11 6.58
N THR A 287 -12.00 -7.79 5.56
CA THR A 287 -11.70 -8.70 4.46
C THR A 287 -10.21 -8.66 4.14
N SER A 288 -9.57 -9.82 4.20
CA SER A 288 -8.19 -10.03 3.76
C SER A 288 -8.14 -10.16 2.24
N VAL A 289 -7.25 -9.40 1.61
CA VAL A 289 -6.92 -9.54 0.19
C VAL A 289 -5.63 -10.29 0.08
N GLN A 290 -5.69 -11.48 -0.52
CA GLN A 290 -4.56 -12.39 -0.60
C GLN A 290 -4.10 -12.57 -2.05
N ILE A 291 -2.81 -12.81 -2.21
CA ILE A 291 -2.14 -12.97 -3.48
C ILE A 291 -1.38 -14.29 -3.56
N LEU A 292 -1.34 -14.86 -4.74
CA LEU A 292 -0.47 -15.97 -5.10
C LEU A 292 0.51 -15.46 -6.16
N SER A 293 1.81 -15.49 -5.82
CA SER A 293 2.84 -14.80 -6.61
C SER A 293 3.38 -15.59 -7.80
N SER A 294 3.07 -16.89 -7.90
CA SER A 294 3.47 -17.77 -9.00
C SER A 294 2.55 -19.00 -9.05
N PHE A 295 2.30 -19.53 -10.25
CA PHE A 295 1.53 -20.77 -10.47
C PHE A 295 2.41 -22.02 -10.58
N GLN A 296 3.74 -21.87 -10.65
CA GLN A 296 4.70 -22.94 -10.98
C GLN A 296 4.63 -24.21 -10.11
N GLN A 297 4.01 -24.14 -8.93
CA GLN A 297 3.93 -25.25 -7.99
C GLN A 297 2.74 -26.19 -8.23
N PHE A 298 1.89 -25.93 -9.22
CA PHE A 298 0.67 -26.73 -9.44
C PHE A 298 0.73 -27.51 -10.76
N SER A 299 0.49 -28.82 -10.65
CA SER A 299 0.06 -29.65 -11.77
C SER A 299 -1.41 -30.02 -11.54
N ILE A 300 -2.29 -29.70 -12.48
CA ILE A 300 -3.73 -29.94 -12.36
C ILE A 300 -4.16 -30.92 -13.43
N GLU A 301 -4.49 -32.14 -13.01
CA GLU A 301 -5.15 -33.12 -13.87
C GLU A 301 -6.62 -32.72 -14.11
N PRO A 302 -7.15 -32.91 -15.32
CA PRO A 302 -8.57 -32.75 -15.60
C PRO A 302 -9.43 -33.63 -14.68
N SER A 303 -10.61 -33.12 -14.30
CA SER A 303 -11.59 -33.86 -13.51
C SER A 303 -12.93 -33.86 -14.22
N GLU A 304 -13.57 -35.03 -14.32
CA GLU A 304 -14.92 -35.19 -14.87
C GLU A 304 -15.99 -34.46 -14.03
N GLU A 305 -15.69 -34.20 -12.75
CA GLU A 305 -16.57 -33.48 -11.83
C GLU A 305 -16.50 -31.95 -12.05
N ILE A 306 -15.54 -31.46 -12.83
CA ILE A 306 -15.35 -30.04 -13.09
C ILE A 306 -15.94 -29.66 -14.45
N SER A 307 -16.79 -28.64 -14.45
CA SER A 307 -17.25 -27.99 -15.68
C SER A 307 -16.82 -26.53 -15.69
N LEU A 308 -16.25 -26.08 -16.81
CA LEU A 308 -15.80 -24.70 -17.05
C LEU A 308 -16.67 -24.08 -18.14
N PHE A 309 -17.12 -22.85 -17.93
CA PHE A 309 -17.91 -22.09 -18.88
C PHE A 309 -17.32 -20.69 -19.06
N GLU A 310 -16.97 -20.32 -20.29
CA GLU A 310 -16.42 -18.98 -20.62
C GLU A 310 -17.53 -17.96 -20.95
N SER A 311 -18.78 -18.35 -20.76
CA SER A 311 -19.95 -17.49 -20.86
C SER A 311 -20.93 -17.81 -19.74
N LEU A 312 -21.75 -16.82 -19.38
CA LEU A 312 -22.73 -16.98 -18.32
C LEU A 312 -23.87 -17.92 -18.75
N THR A 313 -23.89 -19.12 -18.18
CA THR A 313 -24.92 -20.13 -18.50
C THR A 313 -26.08 -20.11 -17.49
N ASN A 314 -27.26 -20.53 -17.95
CA ASN A 314 -28.41 -20.73 -17.07
C ASN A 314 -28.15 -21.80 -15.99
N ARG A 315 -27.33 -22.82 -16.28
CA ARG A 315 -26.97 -23.86 -15.31
C ARG A 315 -26.17 -23.26 -14.15
N TRP A 316 -25.12 -22.50 -14.44
CA TRP A 316 -24.31 -21.86 -13.41
C TRP A 316 -25.13 -20.86 -12.59
N LEU A 317 -25.96 -20.03 -13.25
CA LEU A 317 -26.87 -19.10 -12.56
C LEU A 317 -27.86 -19.82 -11.63
N LYS A 318 -28.43 -20.96 -12.04
CA LYS A 318 -29.35 -21.75 -11.20
C LYS A 318 -28.64 -22.30 -9.97
N SER A 319 -27.46 -22.91 -10.14
CA SER A 319 -26.64 -23.42 -9.02
C SER A 319 -26.30 -22.28 -8.05
N PHE A 320 -25.87 -21.13 -8.58
CA PHE A 320 -25.55 -19.96 -7.79
C PHE A 320 -26.77 -19.41 -6.99
N ALA A 321 -27.92 -19.29 -7.65
CA ALA A 321 -29.16 -18.79 -7.05
C ALA A 321 -29.73 -19.70 -5.95
N GLN A 322 -29.52 -21.02 -6.08
CA GLN A 322 -30.00 -22.03 -5.14
C GLN A 322 -29.36 -21.87 -3.75
N PHE A 323 -28.09 -21.44 -3.70
CA PHE A 323 -27.30 -21.45 -2.47
C PHE A 323 -27.03 -20.07 -1.87
N GLN A 324 -27.45 -18.98 -2.52
CA GLN A 324 -27.34 -17.63 -1.98
C GLN A 324 -28.70 -16.92 -1.90
N LYS A 325 -29.34 -17.00 -0.73
CA LYS A 325 -30.70 -16.47 -0.46
C LYS A 325 -30.87 -14.99 -0.87
N ARG A 326 -29.91 -14.13 -0.51
CA ARG A 326 -29.89 -12.68 -0.82
C ARG A 326 -29.74 -12.37 -2.32
N ILE A 327 -29.24 -13.33 -3.09
CA ILE A 327 -29.02 -13.20 -4.54
C ILE A 327 -30.26 -13.62 -5.30
N LYS A 328 -31.03 -14.60 -4.80
CA LYS A 328 -32.32 -14.97 -5.39
C LYS A 328 -33.24 -13.76 -5.55
N GLU A 329 -33.20 -12.83 -4.60
CA GLU A 329 -33.96 -11.57 -4.61
C GLU A 329 -33.39 -10.52 -5.58
N ASN A 330 -32.14 -10.65 -6.02
CA ASN A 330 -31.41 -9.66 -6.84
C ASN A 330 -30.78 -10.28 -8.12
N LEU A 331 -31.36 -11.36 -8.65
CA LEU A 331 -30.79 -12.11 -9.79
C LEU A 331 -30.61 -11.26 -11.04
N SER A 332 -31.51 -10.30 -11.29
CA SER A 332 -31.42 -9.39 -12.44
C SER A 332 -30.18 -8.51 -12.37
N SER A 333 -29.93 -7.85 -11.23
CA SER A 333 -28.75 -7.00 -11.01
C SER A 333 -27.47 -7.82 -11.03
N PHE A 334 -27.48 -9.01 -10.42
CA PHE A 334 -26.35 -9.94 -10.48
C PHE A 334 -26.00 -10.36 -11.92
N ARG A 335 -27.01 -10.71 -12.72
CA ARG A 335 -26.83 -11.06 -14.13
C ARG A 335 -26.24 -9.90 -14.92
N LYS A 336 -26.74 -8.68 -14.74
CA LYS A 336 -26.20 -7.47 -15.39
C LYS A 336 -24.71 -7.26 -15.06
N ILE A 337 -24.31 -7.45 -13.80
CA ILE A 337 -22.90 -7.32 -13.37
C ILE A 337 -22.01 -8.31 -14.12
N LEU A 338 -22.42 -9.58 -14.17
CA LEU A 338 -21.63 -10.63 -14.82
C LEU A 338 -21.60 -10.50 -16.33
N GLN A 339 -22.71 -10.08 -16.95
CA GLN A 339 -22.78 -9.82 -18.40
C GLN A 339 -21.95 -8.61 -18.83
N ALA A 340 -21.66 -7.68 -17.92
CA ALA A 340 -20.85 -6.50 -18.18
C ALA A 340 -19.34 -6.73 -18.04
N LEU A 341 -18.88 -7.96 -17.75
CA LEU A 341 -17.46 -8.28 -17.63
C LEU A 341 -16.75 -8.13 -18.99
N PRO A 342 -15.79 -7.19 -19.14
CA PRO A 342 -15.13 -6.94 -20.41
C PRO A 342 -13.85 -7.79 -20.60
N PHE A 343 -13.50 -8.61 -19.61
CA PHE A 343 -12.26 -9.39 -19.56
C PHE A 343 -12.55 -10.89 -19.71
N PRO A 344 -11.58 -11.69 -20.19
CA PRO A 344 -11.70 -13.15 -20.18
C PRO A 344 -12.09 -13.64 -18.79
N HIS A 345 -13.11 -14.49 -18.73
CA HIS A 345 -13.65 -14.99 -17.47
C HIS A 345 -14.15 -16.41 -17.62
N CYS A 346 -14.18 -17.13 -16.50
CA CYS A 346 -14.62 -18.51 -16.44
C CYS A 346 -15.47 -18.76 -15.20
N PHE A 347 -16.66 -19.28 -15.45
CA PHE A 347 -17.57 -19.81 -14.46
C PHE A 347 -17.27 -21.30 -14.28
N ILE A 348 -16.98 -21.72 -13.05
CA ILE A 348 -16.67 -23.10 -12.73
C ILE A 348 -17.78 -23.72 -11.89
N LEU A 349 -18.10 -24.98 -12.16
CA LEU A 349 -18.95 -25.84 -11.32
C LEU A 349 -18.17 -27.09 -10.91
N TYR A 350 -18.44 -27.56 -9.70
CA TYR A 350 -18.12 -28.92 -9.27
C TYR A 350 -19.44 -29.70 -9.15
N SER A 351 -19.56 -30.74 -9.96
CA SER A 351 -20.80 -31.50 -10.17
C SER A 351 -20.59 -32.96 -9.81
N GLN A 352 -21.51 -33.51 -9.03
CA GLN A 352 -21.64 -34.95 -8.84
C GLN A 352 -23.03 -35.38 -9.32
N LYS A 353 -23.90 -35.85 -8.41
CA LYS A 353 -25.34 -36.04 -8.70
C LYS A 353 -26.08 -34.71 -8.86
N GLU A 354 -25.54 -33.65 -8.26
CA GLU A 354 -26.01 -32.27 -8.35
C GLU A 354 -24.81 -31.32 -8.35
N ASP A 355 -25.03 -30.04 -8.69
CA ASP A 355 -23.99 -29.01 -8.64
C ASP A 355 -23.77 -28.59 -7.17
N VAL A 356 -22.63 -28.95 -6.58
CA VAL A 356 -22.37 -28.80 -5.13
C VAL A 356 -21.31 -27.73 -4.80
N GLY A 357 -20.67 -27.17 -5.82
CA GLY A 357 -19.73 -26.07 -5.66
C GLY A 357 -19.60 -25.25 -6.93
N PHE A 358 -19.22 -23.98 -6.78
CA PHE A 358 -19.06 -23.06 -7.89
C PHE A 358 -17.99 -22.00 -7.61
N GLY A 359 -17.59 -21.29 -8.65
CA GLY A 359 -16.64 -20.18 -8.59
C GLY A 359 -16.62 -19.34 -9.86
N LEU A 360 -15.86 -18.26 -9.82
CA LEU A 360 -15.59 -17.37 -10.95
C LEU A 360 -14.10 -17.02 -10.99
N GLY A 361 -13.48 -17.16 -12.16
CA GLY A 361 -12.17 -16.59 -12.49
C GLY A 361 -12.31 -15.44 -13.47
N VAL A 362 -11.52 -14.37 -13.32
CA VAL A 362 -11.43 -13.26 -14.27
C VAL A 362 -9.96 -12.93 -14.51
N VAL A 363 -9.51 -12.91 -15.77
CA VAL A 363 -8.12 -12.61 -16.13
C VAL A 363 -8.00 -11.19 -16.68
N GLN A 364 -7.10 -10.39 -16.11
CA GLN A 364 -6.73 -9.08 -16.63
C GLN A 364 -5.21 -8.92 -16.63
N GLY A 365 -4.61 -8.91 -17.82
CA GLY A 365 -3.15 -8.98 -17.98
C GLY A 365 -2.62 -10.29 -17.41
N ASN A 366 -1.58 -10.23 -16.56
CA ASN A 366 -0.99 -11.41 -15.93
C ASN A 366 -1.64 -11.80 -14.58
N TRP A 367 -2.83 -11.27 -14.26
CA TRP A 367 -3.53 -11.51 -13.00
C TRP A 367 -4.83 -12.29 -13.20
N LEU A 368 -5.05 -13.30 -12.36
CA LEU A 368 -6.32 -14.00 -12.17
C LEU A 368 -7.00 -13.55 -10.88
N GLY A 369 -8.17 -12.91 -10.97
CA GLY A 369 -9.06 -12.70 -9.84
C GLY A 369 -9.94 -13.92 -9.61
N ILE A 370 -9.95 -14.46 -8.40
CA ILE A 370 -10.78 -15.62 -8.00
C ILE A 370 -11.90 -15.14 -7.08
N PHE A 371 -13.15 -15.40 -7.45
CA PHE A 371 -14.33 -14.87 -6.79
C PHE A 371 -15.38 -15.95 -6.55
N ASN A 372 -16.22 -15.72 -5.53
CA ASN A 372 -17.42 -16.50 -5.23
C ASN A 372 -17.17 -18.01 -5.14
N ILE A 373 -16.02 -18.43 -4.61
CA ILE A 373 -15.76 -19.84 -4.32
C ILE A 373 -16.74 -20.28 -3.23
N PHE A 374 -17.60 -21.23 -3.58
CA PHE A 374 -18.60 -21.77 -2.68
C PHE A 374 -18.60 -23.29 -2.77
N VAL A 375 -18.81 -23.93 -1.62
CA VAL A 375 -19.04 -25.36 -1.50
C VAL A 375 -20.19 -25.58 -0.52
N HIS A 376 -21.18 -26.34 -0.97
CA HIS A 376 -22.34 -26.70 -0.18
C HIS A 376 -21.95 -27.41 1.12
N GLU A 377 -22.62 -27.11 2.22
CA GLU A 377 -22.20 -27.48 3.58
C GLU A 377 -22.01 -28.99 3.75
N LYS A 378 -22.91 -29.79 3.16
CA LYS A 378 -22.87 -31.27 3.18
C LYS A 378 -21.64 -31.86 2.47
N TYR A 379 -20.98 -31.09 1.61
CA TYR A 379 -19.86 -31.52 0.77
C TYR A 379 -18.53 -30.83 1.14
N ARG A 380 -18.51 -30.01 2.20
CA ARG A 380 -17.28 -29.37 2.70
C ARG A 380 -16.28 -30.40 3.23
N ARG A 381 -15.01 -30.00 3.33
CA ARG A 381 -13.86 -30.82 3.77
C ARG A 381 -13.53 -32.04 2.88
N ARG A 382 -14.07 -32.11 1.66
CA ARG A 382 -13.76 -33.15 0.67
C ARG A 382 -12.78 -32.70 -0.43
N GLY A 383 -12.10 -31.58 -0.23
CA GLY A 383 -11.17 -31.03 -1.23
C GLY A 383 -11.81 -30.23 -2.38
N ILE A 384 -13.15 -30.12 -2.44
CA ILE A 384 -13.86 -29.43 -3.54
C ILE A 384 -13.40 -27.99 -3.73
N GLY A 385 -13.29 -27.19 -2.65
CA GLY A 385 -12.83 -25.80 -2.76
C GLY A 385 -11.39 -25.70 -3.31
N LYS A 386 -10.54 -26.67 -2.98
CA LYS A 386 -9.18 -26.80 -3.54
C LYS A 386 -9.27 -27.08 -5.04
N GLN A 387 -10.08 -28.06 -5.44
CA GLN A 387 -10.27 -28.41 -6.86
C GLN A 387 -10.78 -27.23 -7.68
N LEU A 388 -11.80 -26.52 -7.20
CA LEU A 388 -12.33 -25.32 -7.86
C LEU A 388 -11.25 -24.25 -8.06
N THR A 389 -10.47 -23.97 -7.00
CA THR A 389 -9.42 -22.94 -7.04
C THR A 389 -8.30 -23.34 -8.00
N LEU A 390 -7.83 -24.58 -7.94
CA LEU A 390 -6.75 -25.10 -8.79
C LEU A 390 -7.15 -25.14 -10.28
N HIS A 391 -8.38 -25.55 -10.58
CA HIS A 391 -8.86 -25.56 -11.96
C HIS A 391 -9.04 -24.15 -12.53
N LEU A 392 -9.42 -23.17 -11.71
CA LEU A 392 -9.41 -21.76 -12.12
C LEU A 392 -7.99 -21.24 -12.35
N ILE A 393 -7.00 -21.65 -11.55
CA ILE A 393 -5.59 -21.30 -11.77
C ILE A 393 -5.10 -21.89 -13.10
N ASN A 394 -5.36 -23.18 -13.36
CA ASN A 394 -5.04 -23.83 -14.64
C ASN A 394 -5.68 -23.10 -15.83
N TRP A 395 -6.96 -22.75 -15.70
CA TRP A 395 -7.67 -21.99 -16.72
C TRP A 395 -7.03 -20.60 -16.90
N GLY A 396 -6.76 -19.87 -15.82
CA GLY A 396 -6.15 -18.54 -15.90
C GLY A 396 -4.75 -18.55 -16.51
N GLU A 397 -3.95 -19.59 -16.26
CA GLU A 397 -2.63 -19.77 -16.84
C GLU A 397 -2.68 -19.88 -18.37
N LYS A 398 -3.66 -20.62 -18.91
CA LYS A 398 -3.92 -20.70 -20.35
C LYS A 398 -4.27 -19.34 -20.98
N TYR A 399 -4.79 -18.41 -20.19
CA TYR A 399 -5.11 -17.04 -20.58
C TYR A 399 -4.01 -16.03 -20.20
N GLY A 400 -2.80 -16.50 -19.86
CA GLY A 400 -1.62 -15.66 -19.62
C GLY A 400 -1.48 -15.13 -18.19
N ALA A 401 -2.35 -15.53 -17.26
CA ALA A 401 -2.16 -15.21 -15.86
C ALA A 401 -0.97 -15.98 -15.27
N THR A 402 -0.15 -15.30 -14.47
CA THR A 402 0.98 -15.91 -13.74
C THR A 402 0.86 -15.74 -12.22
N LYS A 403 -0.14 -14.93 -11.80
CA LYS A 403 -0.42 -14.58 -10.41
C LYS A 403 -1.92 -14.55 -10.21
N ALA A 404 -2.35 -14.78 -8.97
CA ALA A 404 -3.77 -14.69 -8.62
C ALA A 404 -3.99 -13.78 -7.41
N TYR A 405 -5.19 -13.24 -7.29
CA TYR A 405 -5.66 -12.57 -6.08
C TYR A 405 -7.08 -13.01 -5.73
N LEU A 406 -7.41 -12.91 -4.46
CA LEU A 406 -8.74 -13.19 -3.92
C LEU A 406 -9.05 -12.30 -2.73
N GLN A 407 -10.33 -12.23 -2.38
CA GLN A 407 -10.83 -11.48 -1.24
C GLN A 407 -11.63 -12.42 -0.34
N VAL A 408 -11.22 -12.51 0.93
CA VAL A 408 -11.79 -13.47 1.89
C VAL A 408 -12.06 -12.76 3.21
N MET A 409 -13.29 -12.85 3.70
CA MET A 409 -13.68 -12.24 4.98
C MET A 409 -12.91 -12.91 6.12
N GLU A 410 -12.49 -12.13 7.12
CA GLU A 410 -11.70 -12.61 8.26
C GLU A 410 -12.38 -13.74 9.03
N GLU A 411 -13.71 -13.72 9.10
CA GLU A 411 -14.53 -14.75 9.74
C GLU A 411 -14.58 -16.09 8.98
N ASN A 412 -14.14 -16.13 7.72
CA ASN A 412 -14.18 -17.33 6.89
C ASN A 412 -12.93 -18.22 7.09
N VAL A 413 -12.79 -18.73 8.31
CA VAL A 413 -11.67 -19.61 8.73
C VAL A 413 -11.44 -20.80 7.77
N PRO A 414 -12.48 -21.51 7.27
CA PRO A 414 -12.27 -22.60 6.31
C PRO A 414 -11.62 -22.14 4.99
N ALA A 415 -12.03 -20.99 4.44
CA ALA A 415 -11.45 -20.45 3.22
C ALA A 415 -10.02 -19.94 3.44
N LEU A 416 -9.78 -19.22 4.53
CA LEU A 416 -8.43 -18.78 4.93
C LEU A 416 -7.45 -19.96 5.04
N THR A 417 -7.89 -21.04 5.68
CA THR A 417 -7.09 -22.28 5.82
C THR A 417 -6.79 -22.91 4.46
N LEU A 418 -7.78 -22.95 3.56
CA LEU A 418 -7.61 -23.46 2.20
C LEU A 418 -6.58 -22.63 1.42
N TYR A 419 -6.73 -21.31 1.41
CA TYR A 419 -5.89 -20.41 0.62
C TYR A 419 -4.44 -20.39 1.13
N ASN A 420 -4.24 -20.40 2.45
CA ASN A 420 -2.90 -20.53 3.04
C ASN A 420 -2.20 -21.84 2.61
N LYS A 421 -2.92 -22.97 2.57
CA LYS A 421 -2.39 -24.26 2.07
C LYS A 421 -2.05 -24.23 0.58
N LEU A 422 -2.69 -23.35 -0.19
CA LEU A 422 -2.38 -23.11 -1.60
C LEU A 422 -1.27 -22.07 -1.80
N GLY A 423 -0.70 -21.52 -0.73
CA GLY A 423 0.38 -20.53 -0.81
C GLY A 423 -0.09 -19.10 -1.10
N PHE A 424 -1.39 -18.81 -0.97
CA PHE A 424 -1.85 -17.44 -0.95
C PHE A 424 -1.35 -16.74 0.33
N GLN A 425 -0.85 -15.53 0.16
CA GLN A 425 -0.35 -14.68 1.24
C GLN A 425 -1.12 -13.38 1.26
N GLU A 426 -1.39 -12.88 2.46
CA GLU A 426 -2.04 -11.59 2.63
C GLU A 426 -1.21 -10.45 2.07
N LEU A 427 -1.87 -9.56 1.34
CA LEU A 427 -1.30 -8.30 0.87
C LEU A 427 -1.78 -7.12 1.71
N TYR A 428 -3.08 -7.04 2.00
CA TYR A 428 -3.70 -5.97 2.80
C TYR A 428 -5.11 -6.36 3.24
N TYR A 429 -5.69 -5.57 4.15
CA TYR A 429 -7.09 -5.64 4.53
C TYR A 429 -7.89 -4.47 3.98
N TYR A 430 -9.17 -4.73 3.71
CA TYR A 430 -10.18 -3.68 3.56
C TYR A 430 -11.38 -3.96 4.46
N TRP A 431 -12.17 -2.92 4.72
CA TRP A 431 -13.46 -3.01 5.40
C TRP A 431 -14.43 -2.00 4.79
N TYR A 432 -15.71 -2.12 5.16
CA TYR A 432 -16.71 -1.13 4.82
C TYR A 432 -17.04 -0.23 6.01
N ARG A 433 -17.31 1.05 5.73
CA ARG A 433 -18.00 1.98 6.62
C ARG A 433 -19.39 2.20 6.06
N VAL A 434 -20.41 1.77 6.79
CA VAL A 434 -21.80 1.72 6.34
C VAL A 434 -22.65 2.66 7.19
N LYS A 435 -23.44 3.51 6.54
CA LYS A 435 -24.50 4.28 7.18
C LYS A 435 -25.79 4.06 6.42
N GLU A 436 -26.77 3.49 7.11
CA GLU A 436 -28.12 3.32 6.58
C GLU A 436 -28.78 4.69 6.40
N ILE A 437 -29.62 4.82 5.37
CA ILE A 437 -30.43 6.02 5.19
C ILE A 437 -31.47 6.03 6.33
N ARG A 438 -31.42 7.04 7.21
CA ARG A 438 -32.59 7.37 8.01
C ARG A 438 -33.61 7.98 7.06
N ASN A 439 -34.78 7.36 6.94
CA ASN A 439 -35.94 7.95 6.25
C ASN A 439 -36.45 9.16 7.04
N GLU A 440 -35.65 10.23 7.10
CA GLU A 440 -36.17 11.54 7.44
C GLU A 440 -36.84 12.04 6.16
N LYS A 441 -38.18 11.93 6.16
CA LYS A 441 -39.03 12.51 5.12
C LYS A 441 -38.52 13.91 4.83
N ILE A 442 -38.06 14.14 3.60
CA ILE A 442 -37.87 15.48 3.05
C ILE A 442 -39.26 16.12 3.17
N LYS A 443 -39.47 16.95 4.20
CA LYS A 443 -40.60 17.86 4.21
C LYS A 443 -40.31 18.82 3.07
N ALA A 444 -41.07 18.65 1.99
CA ALA A 444 -41.20 19.63 0.93
C ALA A 444 -41.64 20.99 1.49
#